data_AF-A0A954C4D1-F1
#
_entry.id   AF-A0A954C4D1-F1
#
_cell.length_a   1.000
_cell.length_b   1.000
_cell.length_c   1.000
_cell.angle_alpha   90.00
_cell.angle_beta   90.00
_cell.angle_gamma   90.00
#
_symmetry.space_group_name_H-M   'P 1'
#
loop_
_entity.id
_entity.type
_entity.pdbx_description
1 polymer ?
#
loop_
_entity_poly.entity_id
_entity_poly.type
_entity_poly.pdbx_seq_one_letter_code
_entity_poly.pdbx_strand_id
1 'polypeptide(L)'
;MTDPETTLSDAQLHAFVWQLAKDPPPETGEGADEELARMVRDLPVHFREPLPAEFRLGPETYAAHRERVRVEGPARMQLVEDGPYSKRPKTAGEKDVEAKDEERIRKGKVIRFYTSAVLGVSGFFGSQFLFHLYRNRHADLDVSGPVMEARRGLEMDWRLMGGFMAILVAAWFLADAYVMARELWLDWTKLKAAVPVIGKKWAEKSKKKLGD
;
A
#
# COMPACT_ATOMS: atom_id res chain seq x y z
N MET A 1 4.16 -25.60 -28.14
CA MET A 1 4.47 -24.20 -28.48
C MET A 1 3.26 -23.68 -29.23
N THR A 2 2.34 -23.03 -28.53
CA THR A 2 1.18 -22.34 -29.11
C THR A 2 1.66 -20.99 -29.64
N ASP A 3 1.27 -20.64 -30.86
CA ASP A 3 1.71 -19.39 -31.51
C ASP A 3 1.31 -18.16 -30.68
N PRO A 4 2.23 -17.22 -30.41
CA PRO A 4 1.97 -16.01 -29.63
C PRO A 4 0.96 -15.05 -30.30
N GLU A 5 0.55 -15.30 -31.54
CA GLU A 5 -0.48 -14.53 -32.25
C GLU A 5 -1.92 -14.93 -31.89
N THR A 6 -2.14 -16.01 -31.12
CA THR A 6 -3.49 -16.58 -30.91
C THR A 6 -4.08 -16.37 -29.52
N THR A 7 -3.28 -15.97 -28.53
CA THR A 7 -3.74 -15.73 -27.15
C THR A 7 -4.46 -14.39 -27.02
N LEU A 8 -5.70 -14.42 -26.54
CA LEU A 8 -6.43 -13.21 -26.15
C LEU A 8 -5.68 -12.50 -25.02
N SER A 9 -5.58 -11.17 -25.09
CA SER A 9 -5.14 -10.39 -23.93
C SER A 9 -6.15 -10.51 -22.78
N ASP A 10 -5.71 -10.36 -21.53
CA ASP A 10 -6.59 -10.45 -20.34
C ASP A 10 -7.86 -9.59 -20.46
N ALA A 11 -7.73 -8.39 -21.06
CA ALA A 11 -8.85 -7.48 -21.28
C ALA A 11 -9.86 -8.02 -22.30
N GLN A 12 -9.37 -8.61 -23.39
CA GLN A 12 -10.20 -9.22 -24.42
C GLN A 12 -10.82 -10.54 -23.93
N LEU A 13 -10.09 -11.31 -23.13
CA LEU A 13 -10.59 -12.52 -22.49
C LEU A 13 -11.74 -12.18 -21.53
N HIS A 14 -11.55 -11.17 -20.66
CA HIS A 14 -12.62 -10.70 -19.78
C HIS A 14 -13.83 -10.21 -20.57
N ALA A 15 -13.62 -9.45 -21.65
CA ALA A 15 -14.70 -8.97 -22.50
C ALA A 15 -15.46 -10.12 -23.19
N PHE A 16 -14.75 -11.17 -23.61
CA PHE A 16 -15.32 -12.35 -24.21
C PHE A 16 -16.18 -13.13 -23.20
N VAL A 17 -15.63 -13.42 -22.01
CA VAL A 17 -16.37 -14.09 -20.92
C VAL A 17 -17.60 -13.28 -20.51
N TRP A 18 -17.49 -11.95 -20.44
CA TRP A 18 -18.61 -11.06 -20.12
C TRP A 18 -19.73 -11.10 -21.17
N GLN A 19 -19.38 -11.17 -22.47
CA GLN A 19 -20.38 -11.31 -23.54
C GLN A 19 -20.99 -12.72 -23.55
N LEU A 20 -20.17 -13.75 -23.34
CA LEU A 20 -20.60 -15.14 -23.25
C LEU A 20 -21.57 -15.37 -22.07
N ALA A 21 -21.38 -14.66 -20.95
CA ALA A 21 -22.29 -14.71 -19.81
C ALA A 21 -23.72 -14.23 -20.13
N LYS A 22 -23.89 -13.45 -21.20
CA LYS A 22 -25.21 -12.99 -21.66
C LYS A 22 -25.90 -13.95 -22.61
N ASP A 23 -25.13 -14.76 -23.31
CA ASP A 23 -25.60 -15.77 -24.26
C ASP A 23 -24.85 -17.09 -24.01
N PRO A 24 -25.13 -17.78 -22.87
CA PRO A 24 -24.43 -18.99 -22.50
C PRO A 24 -24.67 -20.10 -23.53
N PRO A 25 -23.67 -20.97 -23.77
CA PRO A 25 -23.90 -22.17 -24.58
C PRO A 25 -24.94 -23.08 -23.90
N PRO A 26 -25.74 -23.83 -24.67
CA PRO A 26 -26.71 -24.75 -24.11
C PRO A 26 -26.01 -25.88 -23.33
N GLU A 27 -26.60 -26.32 -22.22
CA GLU A 27 -26.06 -27.44 -21.42
C GLU A 27 -26.28 -28.80 -22.10
N THR A 28 -27.30 -28.96 -22.94
CA THR A 28 -27.62 -30.21 -23.64
C THR A 28 -28.09 -29.95 -25.08
N GLY A 29 -27.81 -30.89 -25.99
CA GLY A 29 -28.22 -30.82 -27.40
C GLY A 29 -27.08 -30.58 -28.40
N GLU A 30 -27.43 -30.22 -29.64
CA GLU A 30 -26.47 -29.96 -30.71
C GLU A 30 -25.77 -28.60 -30.47
N GLY A 31 -24.44 -28.62 -30.37
CA GLY A 31 -23.65 -27.44 -30.00
C GLY A 31 -23.56 -27.18 -28.49
N ALA A 32 -23.95 -28.15 -27.65
CA ALA A 32 -23.80 -28.06 -26.21
C ALA A 32 -22.33 -28.11 -25.76
N ASP A 33 -21.99 -27.28 -24.78
CA ASP A 33 -20.69 -27.28 -24.13
C ASP A 33 -20.90 -27.23 -22.61
N GLU A 34 -21.05 -28.42 -22.01
CA GLU A 34 -21.33 -28.58 -20.58
C GLU A 34 -20.27 -27.95 -19.67
N GLU A 35 -19.02 -27.91 -20.11
CA GLU A 35 -17.91 -27.37 -19.33
C GLU A 35 -17.96 -25.84 -19.35
N LEU A 36 -18.20 -25.27 -20.52
CA LEU A 36 -18.31 -23.83 -20.69
C LEU A 36 -19.60 -23.29 -20.06
N ALA A 37 -20.71 -24.02 -20.15
CA ALA A 37 -21.96 -23.68 -19.48
C ALA A 37 -21.80 -23.69 -17.94
N ARG A 38 -21.09 -24.68 -17.39
CA ARG A 38 -20.74 -24.73 -15.96
C ARG A 38 -19.87 -23.53 -15.56
N MET A 39 -18.83 -23.24 -16.34
CA MET A 39 -17.96 -22.08 -16.09
C MET A 39 -18.76 -20.78 -16.05
N VAL A 40 -19.66 -20.54 -17.01
CA VAL A 40 -20.49 -19.33 -17.07
C VAL A 40 -21.40 -19.20 -15.86
N ARG A 41 -22.00 -20.30 -15.40
CA ARG A 41 -22.88 -20.31 -14.23
C ARG A 41 -22.15 -19.91 -12.95
N ASP A 42 -20.92 -20.36 -12.81
CA ASP A 42 -20.10 -20.17 -11.60
C ASP A 42 -19.21 -18.91 -11.69
N LEU A 43 -19.51 -17.99 -12.63
CA LEU A 43 -18.73 -16.77 -12.82
C LEU A 43 -18.80 -15.83 -11.60
N PRO A 44 -17.66 -15.21 -11.24
CA PRO A 44 -17.61 -14.17 -10.21
C PRO A 44 -18.53 -12.97 -10.50
N VAL A 45 -18.92 -12.27 -9.43
CA VAL A 45 -19.87 -11.13 -9.48
C VAL A 45 -19.40 -10.00 -10.40
N HIS A 46 -18.08 -9.79 -10.58
CA HIS A 46 -17.55 -8.71 -11.41
C HIS A 46 -17.87 -8.86 -12.91
N PHE A 47 -18.25 -10.06 -13.37
CA PHE A 47 -18.75 -10.27 -14.73
C PHE A 47 -20.22 -9.86 -14.92
N ARG A 48 -20.94 -9.52 -13.83
CA ARG A 48 -22.32 -9.02 -13.91
C ARG A 48 -22.37 -7.51 -14.15
N GLU A 49 -21.27 -6.81 -13.89
CA GLU A 49 -21.19 -5.36 -14.06
C GLU A 49 -21.05 -4.99 -15.55
N PRO A 50 -21.64 -3.87 -16.00
CA PRO A 50 -21.52 -3.47 -17.40
C PRO A 50 -20.08 -3.08 -17.75
N LEU A 51 -19.53 -3.72 -18.78
CA LEU A 51 -18.22 -3.38 -19.32
C LEU A 51 -18.25 -2.01 -20.02
N PRO A 52 -17.26 -1.12 -19.82
CA PRO A 52 -17.11 0.11 -20.60
C PRO A 52 -17.06 -0.17 -22.10
N ALA A 53 -17.62 0.73 -22.92
CA ALA A 53 -17.78 0.53 -24.36
C ALA A 53 -16.45 0.29 -25.08
N GLU A 54 -15.37 0.93 -24.63
CA GLU A 54 -14.01 0.82 -25.17
C GLU A 54 -13.39 -0.58 -25.05
N PHE A 55 -13.88 -1.42 -24.12
CA PHE A 55 -13.39 -2.79 -23.92
C PHE A 55 -14.35 -3.85 -24.48
N ARG A 56 -15.50 -3.46 -25.04
CA ARG A 56 -16.45 -4.43 -25.61
C ARG A 56 -15.91 -4.96 -26.93
N LEU A 57 -16.02 -6.27 -27.13
CA LEU A 57 -15.76 -6.88 -28.43
C LEU A 57 -16.85 -6.48 -29.41
N GLY A 58 -16.46 -6.17 -30.65
CA GLY A 58 -17.40 -6.01 -31.75
C GLY A 58 -18.14 -7.32 -32.05
N PRO A 59 -19.33 -7.26 -32.67
CA PRO A 59 -20.12 -8.46 -32.96
C PRO A 59 -19.38 -9.46 -33.86
N GLU A 60 -18.61 -8.97 -34.85
CA GLU A 60 -17.81 -9.80 -35.74
C GLU A 60 -16.65 -10.49 -35.01
N THR A 61 -15.94 -9.74 -34.16
CA THR A 61 -14.83 -10.26 -33.35
C THR A 61 -15.31 -11.30 -32.34
N TYR A 62 -16.46 -11.06 -31.70
CA TYR A 62 -17.09 -12.02 -30.80
C TYR A 62 -17.47 -13.31 -31.52
N ALA A 63 -18.14 -13.21 -32.67
CA ALA A 63 -18.53 -14.38 -33.47
C ALA A 63 -17.31 -15.19 -33.91
N ALA A 64 -16.24 -14.52 -34.36
CA ALA A 64 -14.99 -15.18 -34.74
C ALA A 64 -14.35 -15.92 -33.57
N HIS A 65 -14.28 -15.31 -32.37
CA HIS A 65 -13.74 -15.97 -31.18
C HIS A 65 -14.64 -17.10 -30.68
N ARG A 66 -15.97 -16.96 -30.78
CA ARG A 66 -16.92 -18.01 -30.40
C ARG A 66 -16.80 -19.25 -31.29
N GLU A 67 -16.69 -19.06 -32.60
CA GLU A 67 -16.46 -20.19 -33.51
C GLU A 67 -15.09 -20.82 -33.26
N ARG A 68 -14.08 -20.00 -32.96
CA ARG A 68 -12.75 -20.50 -32.62
C ARG A 68 -12.76 -21.38 -31.37
N VAL A 69 -13.45 -20.96 -30.30
CA VAL A 69 -13.62 -21.77 -29.07
C VAL A 69 -14.35 -23.08 -29.37
N ARG A 70 -15.29 -23.09 -30.33
CA ARG A 70 -16.02 -24.29 -30.74
C ARG A 70 -15.13 -25.29 -31.49
N VAL A 71 -14.25 -24.81 -32.35
CA VAL A 71 -13.43 -25.66 -33.24
C VAL A 71 -12.07 -26.01 -32.63
N GLU A 72 -11.48 -25.10 -31.84
CA GLU A 72 -10.13 -25.21 -31.31
C GLU A 72 -10.13 -25.51 -29.81
N GLY A 73 -9.72 -26.73 -29.45
CA GLY A 73 -9.54 -27.15 -28.06
C GLY A 73 -8.64 -26.23 -27.21
N PRO A 74 -7.49 -25.71 -27.71
CA PRO A 74 -6.64 -24.81 -26.93
C PRO A 74 -7.30 -23.48 -26.55
N ALA A 75 -8.07 -22.89 -27.46
CA ALA A 75 -8.80 -21.65 -27.19
C ALA A 75 -9.92 -21.87 -26.15
N ARG A 76 -10.56 -23.05 -26.19
CA ARG A 76 -11.53 -23.48 -25.17
C ARG A 76 -10.87 -23.68 -23.81
N MET A 77 -9.71 -24.33 -23.74
CA MET A 77 -8.99 -24.50 -22.46
C MET A 77 -8.56 -23.16 -21.87
N GLN A 78 -8.02 -22.24 -22.68
CA GLN A 78 -7.68 -20.89 -22.21
C GLN A 78 -8.89 -20.18 -21.58
N LEU A 79 -10.06 -20.36 -22.17
CA LEU A 79 -11.29 -19.75 -21.66
C LEU A 79 -11.74 -20.36 -20.33
N VAL A 80 -11.70 -21.68 -20.20
CA VAL A 80 -12.11 -22.39 -18.98
C VAL A 80 -11.13 -22.14 -17.83
N GLU A 81 -9.83 -22.12 -18.12
CA GLU A 81 -8.76 -21.97 -17.12
C GLU A 81 -8.57 -20.51 -16.70
N ASP A 82 -8.39 -19.59 -17.67
CA ASP A 82 -8.02 -18.20 -17.40
C ASP A 82 -9.24 -17.26 -17.35
N GLY A 83 -10.34 -17.63 -17.99
CA GLY A 83 -11.54 -16.80 -18.11
C GLY A 83 -12.11 -16.36 -16.76
N PRO A 84 -12.38 -17.27 -15.81
CA PRO A 84 -12.93 -16.93 -14.49
C PRO A 84 -12.03 -15.99 -13.66
N TYR A 85 -10.72 -16.02 -13.90
CA TYR A 85 -9.73 -15.22 -13.16
C TYR A 85 -9.36 -13.92 -13.89
N SER A 86 -9.85 -13.73 -15.11
CA SER A 86 -9.59 -12.50 -15.86
C SER A 86 -10.10 -11.29 -15.08
N LYS A 87 -9.25 -10.28 -14.97
CA LYS A 87 -9.55 -9.04 -14.24
C LYS A 87 -10.30 -8.08 -15.15
N ARG A 88 -11.28 -7.38 -14.59
CA ARG A 88 -11.97 -6.31 -15.31
C ARG A 88 -10.94 -5.28 -15.80
N PRO A 89 -10.91 -4.99 -17.11
CA PRO A 89 -10.03 -3.95 -17.62
C PRO A 89 -10.44 -2.60 -17.02
N LYS A 90 -9.48 -1.94 -16.38
CA LYS A 90 -9.67 -0.61 -15.78
C LYS A 90 -9.56 0.45 -16.86
N THR A 91 -10.52 1.37 -16.89
CA THR A 91 -10.48 2.55 -17.76
C THR A 91 -9.29 3.45 -17.40
N ALA A 92 -8.85 4.32 -18.32
CA ALA A 92 -7.80 5.29 -18.01
C ALA A 92 -8.17 6.18 -16.81
N GLY A 93 -9.44 6.57 -16.71
CA GLY A 93 -9.95 7.34 -15.57
C GLY A 93 -9.91 6.58 -14.25
N GLU A 94 -10.28 5.29 -14.22
CA GLU A 94 -10.19 4.46 -13.01
C GLU A 94 -8.74 4.24 -12.58
N LYS A 95 -7.82 4.03 -13.52
CA LYS A 95 -6.37 3.93 -13.24
C LYS A 95 -5.81 5.22 -12.65
N ASP A 96 -6.23 6.37 -13.16
CA ASP A 96 -5.79 7.67 -12.64
C ASP A 96 -6.35 7.96 -11.25
N VAL A 97 -7.58 7.54 -10.97
CA VAL A 97 -8.18 7.65 -9.62
C VAL A 97 -7.46 6.74 -8.63
N GLU A 98 -7.23 5.48 -8.99
CA GLU A 98 -6.51 4.53 -8.15
C GLU A 98 -5.07 5.00 -7.88
N ALA A 99 -4.37 5.51 -8.90
CA ALA A 99 -3.04 6.09 -8.73
C ALA A 99 -3.06 7.31 -7.79
N LYS A 100 -4.08 8.18 -7.87
CA LYS A 100 -4.24 9.32 -6.96
C LYS A 100 -4.57 8.88 -5.54
N ASP A 101 -5.37 7.84 -5.36
CA ASP A 101 -5.73 7.31 -4.05
C ASP A 101 -4.55 6.59 -3.39
N GLU A 102 -3.79 5.80 -4.16
CA GLU A 102 -2.52 5.23 -3.72
C GLU A 102 -1.52 6.34 -3.31
N GLU A 103 -1.44 7.42 -4.09
CA GLU A 103 -0.59 8.57 -3.76
C GLU A 103 -1.06 9.28 -2.48
N ARG A 104 -2.37 9.42 -2.27
CA ARG A 104 -2.95 10.00 -1.04
C ARG A 104 -2.65 9.14 0.18
N ILE A 105 -2.84 7.82 0.08
CA ILE A 105 -2.53 6.87 1.15
C ILE A 105 -1.03 6.94 1.48
N ARG A 106 -0.16 6.96 0.46
CA ARG A 106 1.29 7.11 0.64
C ARG A 106 1.64 8.43 1.32
N LYS A 107 1.08 9.56 0.88
CA LYS A 107 1.31 10.89 1.49
C LYS A 107 0.87 10.91 2.96
N GLY A 108 -0.30 10.34 3.26
CA GLY A 108 -0.79 10.22 4.64
C GLY A 108 0.16 9.43 5.54
N LYS A 109 0.66 8.28 5.06
CA LYS A 109 1.67 7.48 5.77
C LYS A 109 2.98 8.24 5.98
N VAL A 110 3.47 9.00 4.99
CA VAL A 110 4.69 9.82 5.13
C VAL A 110 4.53 10.93 6.17
N ILE A 111 3.41 11.64 6.16
CA ILE A 111 3.14 12.69 7.17
C ILE A 111 3.12 12.07 8.56
N ARG A 112 2.39 10.96 8.73
CA ARG A 112 2.29 10.27 10.03
C ARG A 112 3.64 9.73 10.50
N PHE A 113 4.49 9.24 9.58
CA PHE A 113 5.86 8.85 9.88
C PHE A 113 6.67 10.02 10.46
N TYR A 114 6.71 11.18 9.78
CA TYR A 114 7.46 12.33 10.27
C TYR A 114 6.92 12.88 11.58
N THR A 115 5.59 12.97 11.73
CA THR A 115 4.98 13.41 13.00
C THR A 115 5.37 12.47 14.14
N SER A 116 5.29 11.15 13.93
CA SER A 116 5.62 10.16 14.97
C SER A 116 7.12 10.17 15.29
N ALA A 117 7.99 10.28 14.27
CA ALA A 117 9.43 10.38 14.48
C ALA A 117 9.81 11.64 15.29
N VAL A 118 9.25 12.81 14.94
CA VAL A 118 9.52 14.06 15.66
C VAL A 118 9.01 14.01 17.10
N LEU A 119 7.79 13.50 17.32
CA LEU A 119 7.23 13.34 18.67
C LEU A 119 8.03 12.35 19.51
N GLY A 120 8.44 11.23 18.91
CA GLY A 120 9.27 10.21 19.54
C GLY A 120 10.63 10.76 19.98
N VAL A 121 11.34 11.43 19.07
CA VAL A 121 12.64 12.07 19.37
C VAL A 121 12.50 13.18 20.42
N SER A 122 11.48 14.02 20.32
CA SER A 122 11.25 15.10 21.28
C SER A 122 10.90 14.57 22.68
N GLY A 123 10.06 13.53 22.76
CA GLY A 123 9.74 12.84 24.02
C GLY A 123 10.97 12.21 24.65
N PHE A 124 11.86 11.63 23.84
CA PHE A 124 13.13 11.10 24.30
C PHE A 124 14.02 12.19 24.91
N PHE A 125 14.24 13.31 24.22
CA PHE A 125 15.00 14.44 24.78
C PHE A 125 14.34 15.04 26.03
N GLY A 126 13.02 15.14 26.06
CA GLY A 126 12.27 15.57 27.25
C GLY A 126 12.51 14.65 28.44
N SER A 127 12.55 13.33 28.23
CA SER A 127 12.89 12.38 29.28
C SER A 127 14.31 12.59 29.81
N GLN A 128 15.30 12.77 28.92
CA GLN A 128 16.70 13.01 29.31
C GLN A 128 16.83 14.29 30.14
N PHE A 129 16.09 15.34 29.79
CA PHE A 129 16.05 16.58 30.56
C PHE A 129 15.47 16.38 31.97
N LEU A 130 14.36 15.63 32.10
CA LEU A 130 13.76 15.32 33.40
C LEU A 130 14.69 14.46 34.28
N PHE A 131 15.36 13.48 33.69
CA PHE A 131 16.38 12.68 34.39
C PHE A 131 17.57 13.52 34.84
N HIS A 132 18.03 14.46 34.01
CA HIS A 132 19.10 15.38 34.37
C HIS A 132 18.69 16.31 35.53
N LEU A 133 17.47 16.84 35.52
CA LEU A 133 16.93 17.64 36.62
C LEU A 133 16.78 16.85 37.92
N TYR A 134 16.37 15.58 37.82
CA TYR A 134 16.32 14.67 38.96
C TYR A 134 17.73 14.43 39.54
N ARG A 135 18.68 14.04 38.69
CA ARG A 135 20.06 13.76 39.08
C ARG A 135 20.74 14.97 39.70
N ASN A 136 20.58 16.17 39.14
CA ASN A 136 21.20 17.38 39.70
C ASN A 136 20.67 17.76 41.08
N ARG A 137 19.41 17.45 41.39
CA ARG A 137 18.83 17.71 42.72
C ARG A 137 19.33 16.70 43.76
N HIS A 138 19.60 15.47 43.34
CA HIS A 138 20.05 14.40 44.22
C HIS A 138 21.58 14.24 44.27
N ALA A 139 22.34 14.88 43.38
CA ALA A 139 23.81 14.88 43.39
C ALA A 139 24.40 15.51 44.67
N ASP A 140 23.69 16.46 45.29
CA ASP A 140 24.11 17.06 46.57
C ASP A 140 23.81 16.18 47.80
N LEU A 141 23.05 15.08 47.64
CA LEU A 141 22.69 14.16 48.72
C LEU A 141 23.65 12.97 48.83
N ASP A 142 24.55 12.76 47.87
CA ASP A 142 25.53 11.65 47.83
C ASP A 142 26.78 11.90 48.71
N VAL A 143 26.86 13.01 49.46
CA VAL A 143 28.01 13.33 50.34
C VAL A 143 27.86 12.76 51.77
N SER A 144 26.73 12.16 52.13
CA SER A 144 26.57 11.48 53.44
C SER A 144 26.48 9.96 53.27
N GLY A 145 27.41 9.24 53.89
CA GLY A 145 27.68 7.79 53.75
C GLY A 145 26.55 6.81 54.10
N PRO A 146 26.86 5.51 54.23
CA PRO A 146 25.92 4.42 54.03
C PRO A 146 24.99 4.25 55.24
N VAL A 147 23.78 4.79 55.14
CA VAL A 147 22.67 4.40 56.01
C VAL A 147 21.47 4.07 55.12
N MET A 148 21.37 2.80 54.73
CA MET A 148 20.14 2.20 54.20
C MET A 148 19.15 2.02 55.35
N GLU A 149 18.60 3.13 55.86
CA GLU A 149 17.31 3.07 56.53
C GLU A 149 16.23 3.10 55.45
N ALA A 150 15.47 2.02 55.37
CA ALA A 150 14.29 1.92 54.52
C ALA A 150 13.26 2.99 54.95
N ARG A 151 13.40 4.21 54.41
CA ARG A 151 12.40 5.27 54.51
C ARG A 151 11.14 4.82 53.77
N ARG A 152 10.25 4.13 54.48
CA ARG A 152 8.83 4.00 54.15
C ARG A 152 8.24 5.42 54.12
N GLY A 153 8.16 5.98 52.92
CA GLY A 153 7.70 7.36 52.70
C GLY A 153 8.42 8.10 51.58
N LEU A 154 9.12 7.42 50.66
CA LEU A 154 9.58 8.04 49.41
C LEU A 154 8.35 8.43 48.59
N GLU A 155 7.92 9.70 48.73
CA GLU A 155 7.06 10.34 47.75
C GLU A 155 7.71 10.13 46.36
N MET A 156 6.97 9.50 45.45
CA MET A 156 7.48 9.21 44.12
C MET A 156 7.78 10.54 43.42
N ASP A 157 9.06 10.81 43.13
CA ASP A 157 9.47 12.06 42.48
C ASP A 157 8.78 12.14 41.11
N TRP A 158 7.90 13.13 40.96
CA TRP A 158 7.12 13.36 39.74
C TRP A 158 8.01 13.53 38.50
N ARG A 159 9.27 13.94 38.66
CA ARG A 159 10.24 14.09 37.58
C ARG A 159 10.76 12.74 37.10
N LEU A 160 11.00 11.82 38.04
CA LEU A 160 11.40 10.45 37.73
C LEU A 160 10.25 9.71 37.05
N MET A 161 9.04 9.81 37.61
CA MET A 161 7.84 9.25 37.01
C MET A 161 7.52 9.88 35.64
N GLY A 162 7.64 11.20 35.53
CA GLY A 162 7.47 11.92 34.27
C GLY A 162 8.51 11.55 33.22
N GLY A 163 9.76 11.35 33.62
CA GLY A 163 10.84 10.87 32.76
C GLY A 163 10.58 9.47 32.22
N PHE A 164 10.16 8.54 33.08
CA PHE A 164 9.76 7.18 32.67
C PHE A 164 8.56 7.19 31.71
N MET A 165 7.51 7.96 32.03
CA MET A 165 6.35 8.08 31.15
C MET A 165 6.72 8.70 29.79
N ALA A 166 7.62 9.69 29.77
CA ALA A 166 8.13 10.28 28.53
C ALA A 166 8.92 9.27 27.68
N ILE A 167 9.69 8.36 28.30
CA ILE A 167 10.37 7.26 27.58
C ILE A 167 9.34 6.31 26.96
N LEU A 168 8.31 5.91 27.71
CA LEU A 168 7.28 5.00 27.19
C LEU A 168 6.53 5.61 26.01
N VAL A 169 6.15 6.88 26.11
CA VAL A 169 5.52 7.63 25.02
C VAL A 169 6.47 7.75 23.82
N ALA A 170 7.74 8.08 24.05
CA ALA A 170 8.75 8.15 23.01
C ALA A 170 8.93 6.80 22.28
N ALA A 171 9.00 5.71 23.03
CA ALA A 171 9.12 4.35 22.49
C ALA A 171 7.90 3.98 21.63
N TRP A 172 6.69 4.34 22.06
CA TRP A 172 5.47 4.11 21.28
C TRP A 172 5.52 4.82 19.92
N PHE A 173 5.84 6.11 19.91
CA PHE A 173 5.90 6.88 18.67
C PHE A 173 7.05 6.45 17.75
N LEU A 174 8.20 6.07 18.31
CA LEU A 174 9.33 5.54 17.53
C LEU A 174 9.03 4.16 16.95
N ALA A 175 8.29 3.31 17.67
CA ALA A 175 7.83 2.02 17.16
C ALA A 175 6.82 2.18 16.01
N ASP A 176 5.84 3.09 16.14
CA ASP A 176 4.88 3.41 15.06
C ASP A 176 5.62 3.95 13.82
N ALA A 177 6.61 4.83 14.03
CA ALA A 177 7.48 5.32 12.95
C ALA A 177 8.31 4.20 12.29
N TYR A 178 8.82 3.24 13.06
CA TYR A 178 9.58 2.10 12.53
C TYR A 178 8.73 1.18 11.65
N VAL A 179 7.50 0.86 12.09
CA VAL A 179 6.55 0.07 11.29
C VAL A 179 6.21 0.80 9.98
N MET A 180 5.92 2.10 10.06
CA MET A 180 5.68 2.90 8.85
C MET A 180 6.88 2.99 7.93
N ALA A 181 8.11 3.09 8.46
CA ALA A 181 9.33 3.09 7.66
C ALA A 181 9.49 1.78 6.87
N ARG A 182 9.17 0.65 7.50
CA ARG A 182 9.19 -0.68 6.88
C ARG A 182 8.11 -0.82 5.79
N GLU A 183 6.90 -0.34 6.05
CA GLU A 183 5.81 -0.40 5.08
C GLU A 183 5.97 0.57 3.91
N LEU A 184 6.49 1.77 4.17
CA LEU A 184 6.78 2.76 3.14
C LEU A 184 8.00 2.38 2.30
N TRP A 185 8.75 1.35 2.71
CA TRP A 185 10.03 0.95 2.15
C TRP A 185 10.84 2.20 1.82
N LEU A 186 10.90 3.14 2.78
CA LEU A 186 11.26 4.56 2.57
C LEU A 186 12.27 4.63 1.44
N ASP A 187 11.76 5.01 0.26
CA ASP A 187 12.41 4.87 -1.04
C ASP A 187 13.65 5.78 -0.96
N TRP A 188 14.74 5.26 -0.39
CA TRP A 188 15.93 6.03 -0.03
C TRP A 188 16.53 6.67 -1.28
N THR A 189 16.25 6.10 -2.45
CA THR A 189 16.44 6.62 -3.80
C THR A 189 15.69 7.94 -4.05
N LYS A 190 14.42 8.09 -3.67
CA LYS A 190 13.68 9.36 -3.79
C LYS A 190 14.13 10.40 -2.77
N LEU A 191 14.42 9.99 -1.53
CA LEU A 191 15.00 10.89 -0.53
C LEU A 191 16.37 11.41 -1.00
N LYS A 192 17.23 10.51 -1.51
CA LYS A 192 18.51 10.85 -2.14
C LYS A 192 18.37 11.70 -3.41
N ALA A 193 17.30 11.53 -4.19
CA ALA A 193 17.01 12.36 -5.37
C ALA A 193 16.49 13.77 -5.00
N ALA A 194 15.81 13.92 -3.86
CA ALA A 194 15.33 15.20 -3.36
C ALA A 194 16.45 16.06 -2.71
N VAL A 195 17.45 15.42 -2.08
CA VAL A 195 18.61 16.08 -1.47
C VAL A 195 19.37 17.02 -2.44
N PRO A 196 19.71 16.66 -3.69
CA PRO A 196 20.39 17.58 -4.61
C PRO A 196 19.49 18.73 -5.07
N VAL A 197 18.17 18.56 -5.14
CA VAL A 197 17.23 19.64 -5.50
C VAL A 197 17.12 20.66 -4.36
N ILE A 198 17.06 20.20 -3.11
CA ILE A 198 17.05 21.07 -1.93
C ILE A 198 18.41 21.77 -1.79
N GLY A 199 19.52 21.05 -1.99
CA GLY A 199 20.88 21.59 -1.96
C GLY A 199 21.14 22.67 -3.02
N LYS A 200 20.64 22.49 -4.26
CA LYS A 200 20.72 23.52 -5.31
C LYS A 200 19.93 24.77 -4.96
N LYS A 201 18.68 24.63 -4.48
CA LYS A 201 17.86 25.78 -4.06
C LYS A 201 18.44 26.51 -2.84
N TRP A 202 19.04 25.78 -1.90
CA TRP A 202 19.76 26.39 -0.78
C TRP A 202 21.01 27.12 -1.26
N ALA A 203 21.82 26.52 -2.12
CA ALA A 203 23.03 27.15 -2.69
C ALA A 203 22.70 28.42 -3.51
N GLU A 204 21.61 28.42 -4.28
CA GLU A 204 21.11 29.61 -4.98
C GLU A 204 20.67 30.70 -4.00
N LYS A 205 19.97 30.33 -2.91
CA LYS A 205 19.54 31.27 -1.87
C LYS A 205 20.72 31.83 -1.06
N SER A 206 21.77 31.04 -0.85
CA SER A 206 23.03 31.47 -0.21
C SER A 206 23.80 32.45 -1.10
N LYS A 207 23.91 32.18 -2.40
CA LYS A 207 24.58 33.07 -3.36
C LYS A 207 23.85 34.41 -3.47
N LYS A 208 22.53 34.41 -3.43
CA LYS A 208 21.71 35.64 -3.48
C LYS A 208 21.86 36.51 -2.22
N LYS A 209 22.29 35.94 -1.09
CA LYS A 209 22.55 36.66 0.17
C LYS A 209 23.98 37.22 0.28
N LEU A 210 24.89 36.80 -0.61
CA LEU A 210 26.30 37.19 -0.64
C LEU A 210 26.61 38.16 -1.79
N GLY A 211 25.59 38.61 -2.53
CA GLY A 211 25.70 39.48 -3.69
C GLY A 211 25.00 40.85 -3.54
N ASP A 212 24.55 41.19 -2.34
CA ASP A 212 24.21 42.54 -1.86
C ASP A 212 25.18 42.89 -0.73
#